data_AF-G1VCI4-F1
#
_entry.id   AF-G1VCI4-F1
#
_cell.length_a   1.000
_cell.length_b   1.000
_cell.length_c   1.000
_cell.angle_alpha   90.00
_cell.angle_beta   90.00
_cell.angle_gamma   90.00
#
_symmetry.space_group_name_H-M   'P 1'
#
loop_
_entity.id
_entity.type
_entity.pdbx_description
1 polymer ?
#
loop_
_entity_poly.entity_id
_entity_poly.type
_entity_poly.pdbx_seq_one_letter_code
_entity_poly.pdbx_strand_id
1 'polypeptide(L)'
;MTTHNPDEYYNRSEVSNSDLTALKEQLYPRPQYGDREAAFYFGSIVDALITEPTRVDFINKLVDGEPVDEEIWLHAREMQRALRAEARHDPFLAKVLEIADTQRFMVNKAQEFDNGGFCFTLDTRCKWDWWLQAANFGGDLKTTAAATDAEFNDAIDFFDWDRSRAWYMDIAHSDNDFIYAISKQNNRVFKKFIKRGDDVYSRGREKYEDLAYKYWCYSL
;
A
#
# COMPACT_ATOMS: atom_id res chain seq x y z
N MET A 1 19.67 8.09 -10.02
CA MET A 1 18.97 9.03 -10.92
C MET A 1 17.54 9.09 -10.43
N THR A 2 17.05 10.29 -10.10
CA THR A 2 15.73 10.51 -9.51
C THR A 2 14.65 10.24 -10.55
N THR A 3 13.86 9.20 -10.30
CA THR A 3 12.64 8.86 -11.04
C THR A 3 11.64 10.01 -10.89
N HIS A 4 11.36 10.72 -11.97
CA HIS A 4 10.36 11.79 -11.94
C HIS A 4 8.99 11.16 -12.11
N ASN A 5 8.44 10.63 -11.01
CA ASN A 5 7.00 10.42 -10.94
C ASN A 5 6.37 11.82 -11.07
N PRO A 6 5.53 12.10 -12.09
CA PRO A 6 4.86 13.39 -12.23
C PRO A 6 3.84 13.65 -11.12
N ASP A 7 3.60 12.66 -10.25
CA ASP A 7 2.70 12.76 -9.12
C ASP A 7 3.25 13.71 -8.04
N GLU A 8 2.58 14.86 -7.91
CA GLU A 8 2.81 15.84 -6.85
C GLU A 8 2.65 15.25 -5.44
N TYR A 9 2.03 14.06 -5.30
CA TYR A 9 1.82 13.38 -4.02
C TYR A 9 3.07 13.31 -3.14
N TYR A 10 4.24 12.99 -3.70
CA TYR A 10 5.46 12.86 -2.92
C TYR A 10 6.05 14.21 -2.47
N ASN A 11 5.66 15.31 -3.13
CA ASN A 11 6.13 16.66 -2.82
C ASN A 11 5.24 17.39 -1.80
N ARG A 12 4.13 16.78 -1.37
CA ARG A 12 3.20 17.44 -0.44
C ARG A 12 3.78 17.48 0.98
N SER A 13 3.21 18.30 1.85
CA SER A 13 3.67 18.47 3.24
C SER A 13 2.86 17.66 4.27
N GLU A 14 1.69 17.12 3.90
CA GLU A 14 0.88 16.36 4.85
C GLU A 14 1.53 15.02 5.21
N VAL A 15 1.37 14.56 6.44
CA VAL A 15 1.98 13.34 6.95
C VAL A 15 1.39 12.12 6.23
N SER A 16 2.25 11.23 5.74
CA SER A 16 1.87 9.96 5.13
C SER A 16 2.26 8.76 6.01
N ASN A 17 1.72 7.58 5.71
CA ASN A 17 2.18 6.35 6.37
C ASN A 17 3.68 6.07 6.12
N SER A 18 4.24 6.54 5.00
CA SER A 18 5.67 6.42 4.73
C SER A 18 6.50 7.30 5.67
N ASP A 19 6.02 8.50 6.02
CA ASP A 19 6.67 9.36 7.01
C ASP A 19 6.67 8.70 8.40
N LEU A 20 5.55 8.08 8.79
CA LEU A 20 5.49 7.29 10.03
C LEU A 20 6.40 6.06 9.99
N THR A 21 6.61 5.46 8.81
CA THR A 21 7.56 4.36 8.61
C THR A 21 9.00 4.85 8.81
N ALA A 22 9.36 5.98 8.20
CA ALA A 22 10.68 6.59 8.37
C ALA A 22 10.95 6.93 9.84
N LEU A 23 9.97 7.49 10.55
CA LEU A 23 10.08 7.75 11.98
C LEU A 23 10.27 6.45 12.79
N LYS A 24 9.49 5.41 12.51
CA LYS A 24 9.62 4.10 13.18
C LYS A 24 11.03 3.53 13.00
N GLU A 25 11.60 3.63 11.80
CA GLU A 25 12.96 3.14 11.51
C GLU A 25 14.04 3.93 12.24
N GLN A 26 13.85 5.24 12.45
CA GLN A 26 14.74 6.07 13.24
C GLN A 26 14.68 5.74 14.74
N LEU A 27 13.46 5.55 15.28
CA LEU A 27 13.25 5.30 16.71
C LEU A 27 13.60 3.87 17.12
N TYR A 28 13.36 2.91 16.22
CA TYR A 28 13.49 1.48 16.48
C TYR A 28 14.26 0.80 15.34
N PRO A 29 15.58 1.07 15.20
CA PRO A 29 16.37 0.45 14.15
C PRO A 29 16.37 -1.07 14.32
N ARG A 30 16.03 -1.79 13.25
CA ARG A 30 16.04 -3.25 13.21
C ARG A 30 17.03 -3.73 12.15
N PRO A 31 17.74 -4.84 12.37
CA PRO A 31 18.52 -5.49 11.33
C PRO A 31 17.60 -5.82 10.15
N GLN A 32 17.91 -5.30 8.97
CA GLN A 32 17.21 -5.65 7.74
C GLN A 32 17.96 -6.78 7.04
N TYR A 33 17.21 -7.82 6.65
CA TYR A 33 17.73 -8.95 5.92
C TYR A 33 17.18 -8.92 4.48
N GLY A 34 18.06 -9.18 3.51
CA GLY A 34 17.73 -9.11 2.09
C GLY A 34 17.86 -7.72 1.49
N ASP A 35 17.59 -7.63 0.18
CA ASP A 35 17.68 -6.38 -0.58
C ASP A 35 16.31 -5.69 -0.64
N ARG A 36 16.12 -4.70 0.24
CA ARG A 36 14.88 -3.91 0.31
C ARG A 36 14.67 -3.08 -0.94
N GLU A 37 15.73 -2.53 -1.53
CA GLU A 37 15.63 -1.68 -2.72
C GLU A 37 15.16 -2.51 -3.91
N ALA A 38 15.75 -3.70 -4.11
CA ALA A 38 15.29 -4.62 -5.15
C ALA A 38 13.85 -5.10 -4.90
N ALA A 39 13.48 -5.40 -3.65
CA ALA A 39 12.13 -5.83 -3.31
C ALA A 39 11.09 -4.73 -3.56
N PHE A 40 11.42 -3.48 -3.25
CA PHE A 40 10.58 -2.30 -3.49
C PHE A 40 10.48 -1.99 -4.98
N TYR A 41 11.61 -1.95 -5.69
CA TYR A 41 11.66 -1.73 -7.14
C TYR A 41 10.78 -2.73 -7.88
N PHE A 42 10.92 -4.03 -7.59
CA PHE A 42 10.08 -5.07 -8.18
C PHE A 42 8.59 -4.83 -7.90
N GLY A 43 8.25 -4.47 -6.66
CA GLY A 43 6.89 -4.13 -6.27
C GLY A 43 6.33 -2.96 -7.08
N SER A 44 7.13 -1.91 -7.29
CA SER A 44 6.75 -0.74 -8.10
C SER A 44 6.52 -1.07 -9.58
N ILE A 45 7.28 -2.01 -10.15
CA ILE A 45 7.04 -2.48 -11.52
C ILE A 45 5.71 -3.23 -11.60
N VAL A 46 5.42 -4.12 -10.65
CA VAL A 46 4.15 -4.86 -10.61
C VAL A 46 2.97 -3.91 -10.43
N ASP A 47 3.09 -2.93 -9.54
CA ASP A 47 2.09 -1.90 -9.32
C ASP A 47 1.84 -1.09 -10.59
N ALA A 48 2.88 -0.54 -11.23
CA ALA A 48 2.75 0.21 -12.48
C ALA A 48 2.04 -0.60 -13.58
N LEU A 49 2.35 -1.89 -13.71
CA LEU A 49 1.69 -2.78 -14.68
C LEU A 49 0.19 -2.95 -14.41
N ILE A 50 -0.24 -2.92 -13.15
CA ILE A 50 -1.61 -3.25 -12.75
C ILE A 50 -2.46 -1.99 -12.56
N THR A 51 -1.94 -0.98 -11.88
CA THR A 51 -2.69 0.20 -11.43
C THR A 51 -2.41 1.43 -12.28
N GLU A 52 -1.26 1.51 -12.96
CA GLU A 52 -0.85 2.67 -13.77
C GLU A 52 -0.32 2.28 -15.17
N PRO A 53 -1.11 1.57 -16.00
CA PRO A 53 -0.64 1.08 -17.30
C PRO A 53 -0.22 2.20 -18.27
N THR A 54 -0.61 3.46 -18.02
CA THR A 54 -0.18 4.63 -18.78
C THR A 54 1.30 4.99 -18.59
N ARG A 55 1.92 4.55 -17.48
CA ARG A 55 3.36 4.69 -17.21
C ARG A 55 4.21 3.65 -17.95
N VAL A 56 3.58 2.69 -18.62
CA VAL A 56 4.25 1.49 -19.13
C VAL A 56 4.26 1.45 -20.66
N ASP A 57 5.46 1.35 -21.25
CA ASP A 57 5.62 0.96 -22.65
C ASP A 57 5.77 -0.57 -22.73
N PHE A 58 4.68 -1.25 -23.08
CA PHE A 58 4.65 -2.71 -23.17
C PHE A 58 5.47 -3.29 -24.34
N ILE A 59 5.75 -2.49 -25.38
CA ILE A 59 6.50 -2.94 -26.56
C ILE A 59 7.99 -2.93 -26.23
N ASN A 60 8.46 -1.81 -25.66
CA ASN A 60 9.87 -1.58 -25.36
C ASN A 60 10.28 -2.00 -23.94
N LYS A 61 9.33 -2.49 -23.13
CA LYS A 61 9.53 -2.92 -21.73
C LYS A 61 10.06 -1.78 -20.85
N LEU A 62 9.45 -0.61 -20.97
CA LEU A 62 9.83 0.58 -20.21
C LEU A 62 8.79 0.90 -19.14
N VAL A 63 9.24 1.41 -18.00
CA VAL A 63 8.39 2.06 -16.98
C VAL A 63 8.95 3.46 -16.74
N ASP A 64 8.11 4.48 -16.92
CA ASP A 64 8.52 5.90 -16.89
C ASP A 64 9.69 6.22 -17.85
N GLY A 65 9.75 5.51 -18.99
CA GLY A 65 10.82 5.67 -19.99
C GLY A 65 12.12 4.92 -19.67
N GLU A 66 12.24 4.30 -18.49
CA GLU A 66 13.42 3.53 -18.10
C GLU A 66 13.26 2.05 -18.44
N PRO A 67 14.29 1.39 -19.00
CA PRO A 67 14.23 -0.03 -19.31
C PRO A 67 14.17 -0.88 -18.05
N VAL A 68 13.28 -1.86 -18.05
CA VAL A 68 13.18 -2.88 -16.99
C VAL A 68 13.97 -4.11 -17.41
N ASP A 69 14.73 -4.68 -16.48
CA ASP A 69 15.42 -5.96 -16.69
C ASP A 69 14.44 -7.06 -17.15
N GLU A 70 14.91 -7.93 -18.04
CA GLU A 70 14.05 -8.93 -18.68
C GLU A 70 13.46 -9.94 -17.69
N GLU A 71 14.23 -10.38 -16.69
CA GLU A 71 13.75 -11.32 -15.68
C GLU A 71 12.68 -10.67 -14.80
N ILE A 72 12.92 -9.44 -14.35
CA ILE A 72 11.97 -8.64 -13.56
C ILE A 72 10.69 -8.41 -14.35
N TRP A 73 10.80 -8.03 -15.63
CA TRP A 73 9.67 -7.77 -16.50
C TRP A 73 8.80 -9.02 -16.69
N LEU A 74 9.42 -10.16 -17.01
CA LEU A 74 8.70 -11.42 -17.23
C LEU A 74 7.96 -11.86 -15.97
N HIS A 75 8.62 -11.82 -14.82
CA HIS A 75 8.01 -12.21 -13.55
C HIS A 75 6.86 -11.25 -13.16
N ALA A 76 7.05 -9.94 -13.29
CA ALA A 76 5.99 -8.97 -13.02
C ALA A 76 4.76 -9.17 -13.94
N ARG A 77 4.99 -9.55 -15.21
CA ARG A 77 3.93 -9.91 -16.16
C ARG A 77 3.22 -11.22 -15.81
N GLU A 78 3.93 -12.20 -15.26
CA GLU A 78 3.32 -13.42 -14.72
C GLU A 78 2.40 -13.12 -13.54
N MET A 79 2.84 -12.27 -12.61
CA MET A 79 2.01 -11.83 -11.48
C MET A 79 0.76 -11.08 -11.94
N GLN A 80 0.90 -10.17 -12.92
CA GLN A 80 -0.27 -9.50 -13.52
C GLN A 80 -1.23 -10.51 -14.18
N ARG A 81 -0.72 -11.52 -14.88
CA ARG A 81 -1.54 -12.59 -15.47
C ARG A 81 -2.24 -13.42 -14.40
N ALA A 82 -1.57 -13.72 -13.30
CA ALA A 82 -2.13 -14.44 -12.18
C ALA A 82 -3.28 -13.66 -11.51
N LEU A 83 -3.12 -12.35 -11.30
CA LEU A 83 -4.19 -11.51 -10.77
C LEU A 83 -5.42 -11.50 -11.70
N ARG A 84 -5.21 -11.35 -13.02
CA ARG A 84 -6.30 -11.43 -14.02
C ARG A 84 -6.92 -12.82 -14.10
N ALA A 85 -6.15 -13.87 -13.84
CA ALA A 85 -6.65 -15.23 -13.78
C ALA A 85 -7.55 -15.46 -12.57
N GLU A 86 -7.13 -14.97 -11.40
CA GLU A 86 -7.92 -15.00 -10.17
C GLU A 86 -9.25 -14.25 -10.32
N ALA A 87 -9.24 -13.10 -11.00
CA ALA A 87 -10.45 -12.32 -11.27
C ALA A 87 -11.54 -13.09 -12.04
N ARG A 88 -11.23 -14.20 -12.73
CA ARG A 88 -12.26 -15.05 -13.36
C ARG A 88 -13.06 -15.88 -12.35
N HIS A 89 -12.52 -16.05 -11.14
CA HIS A 89 -13.12 -16.86 -10.06
C HIS A 89 -13.47 -16.01 -8.83
N ASP A 90 -12.92 -14.80 -8.72
CA ASP A 90 -13.22 -13.82 -7.69
C ASP A 90 -14.03 -12.64 -8.27
N PRO A 91 -15.37 -12.64 -8.13
CA PRO A 91 -16.22 -11.56 -8.65
C PRO A 91 -15.92 -10.19 -8.04
N PHE A 92 -15.41 -10.14 -6.80
CA PHE A 92 -15.04 -8.88 -6.17
C PHE A 92 -13.80 -8.29 -6.86
N LEU A 93 -12.75 -9.10 -7.05
CA LEU A 93 -11.56 -8.68 -7.78
C LEU A 93 -11.90 -8.28 -9.22
N ALA A 94 -12.75 -9.05 -9.89
CA ALA A 94 -13.23 -8.69 -11.23
C ALA A 94 -13.82 -7.28 -11.27
N LYS A 95 -14.64 -6.95 -10.27
CA LYS A 95 -15.25 -5.63 -10.18
C LYS A 95 -14.23 -4.55 -9.84
N VAL A 96 -13.31 -4.81 -8.92
CA VAL A 96 -12.21 -3.88 -8.60
C VAL A 96 -11.42 -3.52 -9.85
N LEU A 97 -11.01 -4.50 -10.64
CA LEU A 97 -10.26 -4.27 -11.88
C LEU A 97 -11.07 -3.55 -12.97
N GLU A 98 -12.40 -3.60 -12.91
CA GLU A 98 -13.29 -2.96 -13.87
C GLU A 98 -13.56 -1.50 -13.53
N ILE A 99 -13.77 -1.17 -12.25
CA ILE A 99 -14.36 0.13 -11.85
C ILE A 99 -13.55 0.95 -10.84
N ALA A 100 -12.44 0.43 -10.31
CA ALA A 100 -11.68 1.20 -9.33
C ALA A 100 -10.98 2.40 -9.98
N ASP A 101 -11.05 3.54 -9.31
CA ASP A 101 -10.08 4.61 -9.53
C ASP A 101 -8.74 4.12 -9.01
N THR A 102 -7.70 4.09 -9.85
CA THR A 102 -6.36 3.69 -9.42
C THR A 102 -5.56 4.87 -8.91
N GLN A 103 -4.65 4.62 -7.98
CA GLN A 103 -3.69 5.61 -7.49
C GLN A 103 -4.32 6.88 -6.92
N ARG A 104 -5.49 6.74 -6.29
CA ARG A 104 -6.25 7.87 -5.76
C ARG A 104 -5.65 8.36 -4.46
N PHE A 105 -5.20 9.61 -4.43
CA PHE A 105 -4.76 10.24 -3.19
C PHE A 105 -5.89 10.95 -2.46
N MET A 106 -5.75 11.06 -1.15
CA MET A 106 -6.64 11.81 -0.28
C MET A 106 -5.84 12.55 0.79
N VAL A 107 -6.43 13.64 1.28
CA VAL A 107 -5.88 14.46 2.35
C VAL A 107 -6.98 14.67 3.38
N ASN A 108 -6.65 14.50 4.66
CA ASN A 108 -7.50 14.89 5.77
C ASN A 108 -6.79 15.98 6.56
N LYS A 109 -7.39 17.18 6.61
CA LYS A 109 -6.83 18.35 7.28
C LYS A 109 -7.25 18.37 8.72
N ALA A 110 -6.31 18.65 9.61
CA ALA A 110 -6.51 18.63 11.05
C ALA A 110 -7.19 17.34 11.55
N GLN A 111 -6.76 16.18 11.05
CA GLN A 111 -7.23 14.90 11.56
C GLN A 111 -6.95 14.83 13.06
N GLU A 112 -7.98 14.55 13.85
CA GLU A 112 -7.89 14.50 15.30
C GLU A 112 -7.36 13.14 15.78
N PHE A 113 -6.48 13.21 16.78
CA PHE A 113 -5.92 12.06 17.47
C PHE A 113 -6.06 12.27 18.98
N ASP A 114 -6.30 11.18 19.71
CA ASP A 114 -6.24 11.13 21.17
C ASP A 114 -5.06 10.24 21.58
N ASN A 115 -4.20 10.75 22.44
CA ASN A 115 -3.19 9.93 23.11
C ASN A 115 -3.34 10.08 24.63
N GLY A 116 -4.15 9.20 25.23
CA GLY A 116 -4.36 9.16 26.68
C GLY A 116 -5.06 10.42 27.21
N GLY A 117 -6.01 10.98 26.46
CA GLY A 117 -6.73 12.20 26.82
C GLY A 117 -6.05 13.50 26.35
N PHE A 118 -4.89 13.42 25.69
CA PHE A 118 -4.27 14.56 25.02
C PHE A 118 -4.69 14.60 23.55
N CYS A 119 -5.48 15.60 23.19
CA CYS A 119 -5.94 15.80 21.81
C CYS A 119 -4.92 16.62 21.00
N PHE A 120 -4.56 16.13 19.82
CA PHE A 120 -3.74 16.84 18.85
C PHE A 120 -4.24 16.60 17.43
N THR A 121 -3.75 17.39 16.48
CA THR A 121 -4.11 17.25 15.08
C THR A 121 -2.89 17.13 14.18
N LEU A 122 -3.06 16.41 13.07
CA LEU A 122 -2.11 16.37 11.96
C LEU A 122 -2.85 16.58 10.64
N ASP A 123 -2.21 17.27 9.72
CA ASP A 123 -2.60 17.19 8.30
C ASP A 123 -2.05 15.87 7.76
N THR A 124 -2.92 15.00 7.26
CA THR A 124 -2.56 13.64 6.87
C THR A 124 -2.91 13.37 5.40
N ARG A 125 -2.20 12.43 4.78
CA ARG A 125 -2.45 11.97 3.41
C ARG A 125 -2.28 10.47 3.24
N CYS A 126 -2.95 9.95 2.23
CA CYS A 126 -2.80 8.58 1.75
C CYS A 126 -2.93 8.54 0.22
N LYS A 127 -2.47 7.44 -0.38
CA LYS A 127 -2.64 7.14 -1.81
C LYS A 127 -3.00 5.68 -2.01
N TRP A 128 -4.24 5.43 -2.40
CA TRP A 128 -4.86 4.12 -2.60
C TRP A 128 -4.48 3.54 -3.96
N ASP A 129 -4.11 2.26 -4.00
CA ASP A 129 -3.89 1.57 -5.28
C ASP A 129 -5.20 1.37 -6.04
N TRP A 130 -6.29 1.09 -5.30
CA TRP A 130 -7.65 1.00 -5.81
C TRP A 130 -8.63 1.74 -4.91
N TRP A 131 -9.54 2.50 -5.49
CA TRP A 131 -10.63 3.15 -4.78
C TRP A 131 -11.98 2.94 -5.48
N LEU A 132 -12.97 2.45 -4.74
CA LEU A 132 -14.33 2.21 -5.21
C LEU A 132 -15.24 3.37 -4.78
N GLN A 133 -15.32 4.41 -5.63
CA GLN A 133 -16.03 5.65 -5.30
C GLN A 133 -17.48 5.43 -4.83
N ALA A 134 -18.23 4.56 -5.50
CA ALA A 134 -19.65 4.33 -5.16
C ALA A 134 -19.84 3.61 -3.81
N ALA A 135 -18.85 2.84 -3.37
CA ALA A 135 -18.90 2.08 -2.13
C ALA A 135 -18.15 2.76 -0.97
N ASN A 136 -17.44 3.85 -1.24
CA ASN A 136 -16.65 4.62 -0.26
C ASN A 136 -15.59 3.79 0.48
N PHE A 137 -14.87 2.93 -0.24
CA PHE A 137 -13.70 2.24 0.30
C PHE A 137 -12.72 1.87 -0.79
N GLY A 138 -11.51 1.48 -0.40
CA GLY A 138 -10.44 1.12 -1.32
C GLY A 138 -9.68 -0.12 -0.88
N GLY A 139 -8.57 -0.35 -1.57
CA GLY A 139 -7.65 -1.42 -1.24
C GLY A 139 -6.26 -1.20 -1.79
N ASP A 140 -5.39 -2.15 -1.47
CA ASP A 140 -3.96 -2.10 -1.75
C ASP A 140 -3.50 -3.36 -2.48
N LEU A 141 -2.55 -3.16 -3.40
CA LEU A 141 -1.86 -4.21 -4.13
C LEU A 141 -0.49 -4.44 -3.48
N LYS A 142 -0.22 -5.69 -3.07
CA LYS A 142 1.06 -6.09 -2.51
C LYS A 142 1.74 -7.14 -3.38
N THR A 143 3.07 -7.10 -3.41
CA THR A 143 3.89 -8.26 -3.78
C THR A 143 4.47 -8.87 -2.52
N THR A 144 4.46 -10.19 -2.40
CA THR A 144 4.86 -10.86 -1.16
C THR A 144 5.73 -12.08 -1.43
N ALA A 145 6.63 -12.39 -0.50
CA ALA A 145 7.32 -13.68 -0.51
C ALA A 145 6.45 -14.82 0.03
N ALA A 146 5.28 -14.57 0.61
CA ALA A 146 4.42 -15.63 1.13
C ALA A 146 4.02 -16.64 0.04
N ALA A 147 4.11 -17.93 0.33
CA ALA A 147 3.66 -19.03 -0.53
C ALA A 147 2.34 -19.67 -0.01
N THR A 148 2.02 -19.45 1.26
CA THR A 148 0.84 -19.99 1.96
C THR A 148 -0.01 -18.89 2.62
N ASP A 149 -1.25 -19.22 3.00
CA ASP A 149 -2.13 -18.28 3.71
C ASP A 149 -1.59 -17.90 5.09
N ALA A 150 -0.89 -18.82 5.77
CA ALA A 150 -0.27 -18.56 7.07
C ALA A 150 0.83 -17.49 6.93
N GLU A 151 1.76 -17.69 6.00
CA GLU A 151 2.83 -16.72 5.71
C GLU A 151 2.27 -15.38 5.22
N PHE A 152 1.17 -15.38 4.47
CA PHE A 152 0.51 -14.14 4.05
C PHE A 152 -0.09 -13.39 5.24
N ASN A 153 -0.74 -14.09 6.18
CA ASN A 153 -1.25 -13.46 7.39
C ASN A 153 -0.11 -12.90 8.26
N ASP A 154 1.01 -13.62 8.37
CA ASP A 154 2.20 -13.13 9.08
C ASP A 154 2.80 -11.88 8.41
N ALA A 155 2.79 -11.83 7.08
CA ALA A 155 3.28 -10.70 6.31
C ALA A 155 2.49 -9.41 6.59
N ILE A 156 1.18 -9.49 6.87
CA ILE A 156 0.35 -8.32 7.19
C ILE A 156 0.89 -7.59 8.43
N ASP A 157 1.27 -8.33 9.47
CA ASP A 157 1.81 -7.75 10.69
C ASP A 157 3.29 -7.34 10.50
N PHE A 158 4.09 -8.23 9.90
CA PHE A 158 5.53 -8.04 9.73
C PHE A 158 5.88 -6.77 8.93
N PHE A 159 5.12 -6.49 7.86
CA PHE A 159 5.33 -5.31 7.02
C PHE A 159 4.45 -4.10 7.42
N ASP A 160 3.76 -4.16 8.56
CA ASP A 160 2.83 -3.14 9.04
C ASP A 160 1.76 -2.74 7.99
N TRP A 161 1.28 -3.71 7.22
CA TRP A 161 0.22 -3.45 6.25
C TRP A 161 -1.08 -3.10 6.97
N ASP A 162 -1.37 -3.75 8.08
CA ASP A 162 -2.46 -3.39 8.99
C ASP A 162 -2.45 -1.90 9.38
N ARG A 163 -1.28 -1.37 9.77
CA ARG A 163 -1.09 0.06 10.07
C ARG A 163 -1.42 0.94 8.88
N SER A 164 -0.86 0.60 7.71
CA SER A 164 -1.09 1.38 6.49
C SER A 164 -2.57 1.42 6.11
N ARG A 165 -3.29 0.30 6.26
CA ARG A 165 -4.71 0.22 5.91
C ARG A 165 -5.57 0.98 6.91
N ALA A 166 -5.32 0.84 8.22
CA ALA A 166 -6.02 1.61 9.24
C ALA A 166 -5.80 3.14 9.05
N TRP A 167 -4.56 3.57 8.75
CA TRP A 167 -4.25 4.97 8.41
C TRP A 167 -5.11 5.47 7.24
N TYR A 168 -5.21 4.67 6.18
CA TYR A 168 -5.94 5.02 4.97
C TYR A 168 -7.45 5.10 5.22
N MET A 169 -8.00 4.13 5.95
CA MET A 169 -9.42 4.09 6.33
C MET A 169 -9.81 5.33 7.14
N ASP A 170 -8.97 5.78 8.07
CA ASP A 170 -9.28 6.94 8.93
C ASP A 170 -9.16 8.28 8.18
N ILE A 171 -8.23 8.40 7.24
CA ILE A 171 -8.13 9.56 6.34
C ILE A 171 -9.35 9.65 5.40
N ALA A 172 -9.76 8.50 4.85
CA ALA A 172 -10.85 8.44 3.88
C ALA A 172 -12.24 8.38 4.51
N HIS A 173 -12.33 8.29 5.85
CA HIS A 173 -13.57 8.00 6.57
C HIS A 173 -14.30 6.76 6.03
N SER A 174 -13.54 5.69 5.77
CA SER A 174 -14.05 4.44 5.24
C SER A 174 -14.17 3.37 6.33
N ASP A 175 -15.22 2.56 6.26
CA ASP A 175 -15.44 1.45 7.19
C ASP A 175 -14.90 0.10 6.70
N ASN A 176 -14.43 0.05 5.44
CA ASN A 176 -13.93 -1.18 4.84
C ASN A 176 -12.59 -0.91 4.13
N ASP A 177 -11.80 -1.96 3.96
CA ASP A 177 -10.57 -1.96 3.16
C ASP A 177 -10.34 -3.40 2.66
N PHE A 178 -9.50 -3.56 1.64
CA PHE A 178 -9.01 -4.85 1.20
C PHE A 178 -7.55 -4.81 0.75
N ILE A 179 -6.85 -5.93 0.95
CA ILE A 179 -5.53 -6.17 0.38
C ILE A 179 -5.64 -7.31 -0.61
N TYR A 180 -5.14 -7.12 -1.83
CA TYR A 180 -4.73 -8.23 -2.69
C TYR A 180 -3.21 -8.31 -2.71
N ALA A 181 -2.67 -9.50 -2.45
CA ALA A 181 -1.24 -9.74 -2.53
C ALA A 181 -0.95 -10.85 -3.55
N ILE A 182 0.12 -10.73 -4.31
CA ILE A 182 0.55 -11.75 -5.25
C ILE A 182 1.91 -12.28 -4.82
N SER A 183 2.04 -13.60 -4.73
CA SER A 183 3.30 -14.26 -4.35
C SER A 183 4.37 -14.13 -5.43
N LYS A 184 5.56 -13.70 -5.04
CA LYS A 184 6.79 -13.75 -5.84
C LYS A 184 7.36 -15.17 -5.98
N GLN A 185 6.86 -16.14 -5.22
CA GLN A 185 7.36 -17.52 -5.27
C GLN A 185 6.54 -18.40 -6.22
N ASN A 186 5.22 -18.29 -6.16
CA ASN A 186 4.32 -19.22 -6.84
C ASN A 186 3.14 -18.55 -7.55
N ASN A 187 3.16 -17.22 -7.68
CA ASN A 187 2.11 -16.42 -8.30
C ASN A 187 0.71 -16.58 -7.66
N ARG A 188 0.60 -17.21 -6.48
CA ARG A 188 -0.66 -17.33 -5.76
C ARG A 188 -1.15 -15.94 -5.35
N VAL A 189 -2.44 -15.69 -5.58
CA VAL A 189 -3.13 -14.47 -5.17
C VAL A 189 -3.77 -14.71 -3.81
N PHE A 190 -3.48 -13.81 -2.88
CA PHE A 190 -4.07 -13.77 -1.54
C PHE A 190 -4.98 -12.56 -1.42
N LYS A 191 -5.97 -12.65 -0.53
CA LYS A 191 -6.85 -11.54 -0.21
C LYS A 191 -7.13 -11.42 1.27
N LYS A 192 -7.26 -10.18 1.74
CA LYS A 192 -7.71 -9.86 3.10
C LYS A 192 -8.72 -8.74 3.04
N PHE A 193 -9.90 -8.93 3.63
CA PHE A 193 -10.81 -7.83 3.93
C PHE A 193 -10.55 -7.34 5.34
N ILE A 194 -10.66 -6.03 5.53
CA ILE A 194 -10.50 -5.35 6.81
C ILE A 194 -11.75 -4.50 7.01
N LYS A 195 -12.29 -4.54 8.23
CA LYS A 195 -13.45 -3.74 8.64
C LYS A 195 -13.08 -2.89 9.84
N ARG A 196 -13.62 -1.69 9.89
CA ARG A 196 -13.45 -0.81 11.06
C ARG A 196 -13.91 -1.54 12.32
N GLY A 197 -13.03 -1.54 13.32
CA GLY A 197 -13.25 -2.21 14.61
C GLY A 197 -12.91 -3.71 14.63
N ASP A 198 -12.47 -4.32 13.52
CA ASP A 198 -11.90 -5.67 13.58
C ASP A 198 -10.47 -5.67 14.16
N ASP A 199 -9.92 -6.86 14.42
CA ASP A 199 -8.60 -7.01 15.04
C ASP A 199 -7.46 -6.46 14.17
N VAL A 200 -7.58 -6.52 12.85
CA VAL A 200 -6.53 -6.05 11.93
C VAL A 200 -6.53 -4.52 11.90
N TYR A 201 -7.70 -3.92 11.77
CA TYR A 201 -7.87 -2.47 11.87
C TYR A 201 -7.40 -1.96 13.23
N SER A 202 -7.85 -2.58 14.33
CA SER A 202 -7.59 -2.08 15.68
C SER A 202 -6.09 -2.12 16.00
N ARG A 203 -5.41 -3.21 15.64
CA ARG A 203 -3.95 -3.33 15.77
C ARG A 203 -3.21 -2.33 14.88
N GLY A 204 -3.66 -2.15 13.64
CA GLY A 204 -3.10 -1.16 12.73
C GLY A 204 -3.24 0.27 13.25
N ARG A 205 -4.39 0.57 13.86
CA ARG A 205 -4.70 1.86 14.47
C ARG A 205 -3.81 2.17 15.65
N GLU A 206 -3.70 1.25 16.60
CA GLU A 206 -2.79 1.38 17.74
C GLU A 206 -1.35 1.67 17.27
N LYS A 207 -0.87 0.98 16.24
CA LYS A 207 0.47 1.20 15.66
C LYS A 207 0.67 2.60 15.10
N TYR A 208 -0.30 3.17 14.37
CA TYR A 208 -0.11 4.52 13.81
C TYR A 208 -0.42 5.61 14.82
N GLU A 209 -1.32 5.42 15.79
CA GLU A 209 -1.65 6.45 16.79
C GLU A 209 -0.42 6.77 17.66
N ASP A 210 0.31 5.73 18.10
CA ASP A 210 1.59 5.88 18.81
C ASP A 210 2.64 6.63 17.96
N LEU A 211 2.78 6.27 16.68
CA LEU A 211 3.72 6.92 15.78
C LEU A 211 3.30 8.35 15.41
N ALA A 212 2.01 8.61 15.25
CA ALA A 212 1.46 9.92 14.95
C ALA A 212 1.72 10.89 16.12
N TYR A 213 1.54 10.43 17.36
CA TYR A 213 1.87 11.22 18.53
C TYR A 213 3.37 11.54 18.60
N LYS A 214 4.23 10.54 18.39
CA LYS A 214 5.69 10.74 18.34
C LYS A 214 6.08 11.71 17.23
N TYR A 215 5.49 11.56 16.04
CA TYR A 215 5.74 12.44 14.91
C TYR A 215 5.36 13.88 15.25
N TRP A 216 4.20 14.09 15.86
CA TRP A 216 3.73 15.39 16.31
C TRP A 216 4.70 16.00 17.34
N CYS A 217 5.18 15.23 18.33
CA CYS A 217 6.17 15.71 19.30
C CYS A 217 7.49 16.16 18.68
N TYR A 218 7.97 15.49 17.61
CA TYR A 218 9.21 15.86 16.92
C TYR A 218 9.04 16.96 15.86
N SER A 219 7.81 17.29 15.52
CA SER A 219 7.48 18.34 14.54
C SER A 219 7.27 19.72 15.19
N LEU A 220 7.36 19.79 16.52
CA LEU A 220 7.38 21.03 17.32
C LEU A 220 8.81 21.53 17.50
#